data_AF-A0A2S6C5X7-F1
#
_entry.id   AF-A0A2S6C5X7-F1
#
_cell.length_a   1.000
_cell.length_b   1.000
_cell.length_c   1.000
_cell.angle_alpha   90.00
_cell.angle_beta   90.00
_cell.angle_gamma   90.00
#
_symmetry.space_group_name_H-M   'P 1'
#
loop_
_entity.id
_entity.type
_entity.pdbx_description
1 polymer ?
#
loop_
_entity_poly.entity_id
_entity_poly.type
_entity_poly.pdbx_seq_one_letter_code
_entity_poly.pdbx_strand_id
1 'polypeptide(L)'
;MADEIARLRAELAEAQLNQEIAERRREEEQRRRQEAQRKQEVAERGQQEEQRRREEEQRRREEEQRRRELAEQVAATAVNQTLANFLESCHAFCKKIRPVTDPSSVTRGSTTDPASRLFPQTIAPWEDFGERQQRTWTRLSNIDELWHTALYPSIVACKSIEDSIDPIGSEDDLRFLQRLTVEKMVKEMHTALVRNHEIAPGLLGHGQVSFENPASFRGAEMSTLSDTMGKLAIRGKGDQQPRNMRADQFCVLWRADGSARPLIAIEYKAPHKLTIEEICTGLQSEIQPERDVIGQDENGFVFLCRRLLAAVITQLFSYMIDKCVRYGYICTGEAYIFLRIPDDPTTVYFSVNIPKKDYEVDAESRLERTAVSQVFAFIQQALSEDPPVKHGLTTRKPG
;
A
#
# COMPACT_ATOMS: atom_id res chain seq x y z
N MET A 1 62.44 -60.70 -92.82
CA MET A 1 62.32 -59.21 -92.78
C MET A 1 60.90 -58.71 -93.00
N ALA A 2 60.15 -59.14 -94.03
CA ALA A 2 58.79 -58.62 -94.27
C ALA A 2 57.73 -59.06 -93.23
N ASP A 3 57.74 -60.32 -92.80
CA ASP A 3 56.78 -60.86 -91.79
C ASP A 3 56.96 -60.29 -90.38
N GLU A 4 58.21 -59.97 -90.02
CA GLU A 4 58.56 -59.44 -88.71
C GLU A 4 58.14 -57.97 -88.56
N ILE A 5 58.23 -57.20 -89.66
CA ILE A 5 57.72 -55.82 -89.74
C ILE A 5 56.18 -55.80 -89.69
N ALA A 6 55.51 -56.79 -90.29
CA ALA A 6 54.04 -56.90 -90.24
C ALA A 6 53.54 -57.24 -88.82
N ARG A 7 54.23 -58.16 -88.11
CA ARG A 7 53.95 -58.46 -86.69
C ARG A 7 54.15 -57.24 -85.79
N LEU A 8 55.29 -56.55 -85.92
CA LEU A 8 55.59 -55.35 -85.13
C LEU A 8 54.60 -54.20 -85.39
N ARG A 9 54.07 -54.08 -86.63
CA ARG A 9 53.02 -53.10 -86.95
C ARG A 9 51.66 -53.47 -86.35
N ALA A 10 51.32 -54.75 -86.30
CA ALA A 10 50.10 -55.23 -85.66
C ALA A 10 50.16 -55.04 -84.13
N GLU A 11 51.29 -55.38 -83.50
CA GLU A 11 51.53 -55.15 -82.07
C GLU A 11 51.53 -53.66 -81.72
N LEU A 12 52.10 -52.80 -82.58
CA LEU A 12 52.07 -51.35 -82.37
C LEU A 12 50.64 -50.79 -82.48
N ALA A 13 49.84 -51.27 -83.44
CA ALA A 13 48.45 -50.86 -83.58
C ALA A 13 47.58 -51.35 -82.41
N GLU A 14 47.82 -52.57 -81.91
CA GLU A 14 47.13 -53.11 -80.73
C GLU A 14 47.53 -52.37 -79.45
N ALA A 15 48.81 -52.01 -79.29
CA ALA A 15 49.30 -51.19 -78.19
C ALA A 15 48.70 -49.77 -78.22
N GLN A 16 48.61 -49.15 -79.40
CA GLN A 16 47.97 -47.84 -79.59
C GLN A 16 46.48 -47.88 -79.25
N LEU A 17 45.75 -48.91 -79.71
CA LEU A 17 44.34 -49.10 -79.40
C LEU A 17 44.12 -49.33 -77.89
N ASN A 18 44.96 -50.14 -77.25
CA ASN A 18 44.90 -50.37 -75.80
C ASN A 18 45.23 -49.10 -74.99
N GLN A 19 46.15 -48.26 -75.48
CA GLN A 19 46.47 -46.98 -74.87
C GLN A 19 45.30 -46.00 -74.96
N GLU A 20 44.63 -45.92 -76.11
CA GLU A 20 43.46 -45.08 -76.32
C GLU A 20 42.24 -45.54 -75.48
N ILE A 21 42.04 -46.86 -75.35
CA ILE A 21 41.02 -47.44 -74.46
C ILE A 21 41.35 -47.13 -72.99
N ALA A 22 42.63 -47.21 -72.60
CA ALA A 22 43.06 -46.88 -71.24
C ALA A 22 42.89 -45.39 -70.93
N GLU A 23 43.15 -44.50 -71.89
CA GLU A 23 42.91 -43.06 -71.75
C GLU A 23 41.41 -42.74 -71.62
N ARG A 24 40.55 -43.29 -72.48
CA ARG A 24 39.10 -43.12 -72.34
C ARG A 24 38.56 -43.64 -71.02
N ARG A 25 39.06 -44.79 -70.52
CA ARG A 25 38.68 -45.31 -69.20
C ARG A 25 39.09 -44.35 -68.07
N ARG A 26 40.29 -43.77 -68.14
CA ARG A 26 40.75 -42.78 -67.14
C ARG A 26 39.89 -41.51 -67.19
N GLU A 27 39.57 -41.01 -68.37
CA GLU A 27 38.70 -39.84 -68.53
C GLU A 27 37.27 -40.09 -68.02
N GLU A 28 36.68 -41.25 -68.31
CA GLU A 28 35.38 -41.64 -67.78
C GLU A 28 35.41 -41.79 -66.24
N GLU A 29 36.46 -42.40 -65.70
CA GLU A 29 36.62 -42.54 -64.26
C GLU A 29 36.79 -41.18 -63.58
N GLN A 30 37.54 -40.26 -64.19
CA GLN A 30 37.74 -38.90 -63.70
C GLN A 30 36.45 -38.09 -63.77
N ARG A 31 35.66 -38.23 -64.85
CA ARG A 31 34.29 -37.67 -64.93
C ARG A 31 33.37 -38.23 -63.85
N ARG A 32 33.37 -39.55 -63.63
CA ARG A 32 32.56 -40.17 -62.57
C ARG A 32 32.95 -39.66 -61.18
N ARG A 33 34.24 -39.48 -60.90
CA ARG A 33 34.73 -38.91 -59.63
C ARG A 33 34.29 -37.46 -59.45
N GLN A 34 34.40 -36.62 -60.49
CA GLN A 34 33.92 -35.23 -60.44
C GLN A 34 32.39 -35.15 -60.25
N GLU A 35 31.63 -36.01 -60.92
CA GLU A 35 30.17 -36.03 -60.77
C GLU A 35 29.75 -36.53 -59.38
N ALA A 36 30.46 -37.52 -58.83
CA ALA A 36 30.26 -37.98 -57.46
C ALA A 36 30.59 -36.89 -56.43
N GLN A 37 31.71 -36.16 -56.60
CA GLN A 37 32.05 -35.02 -55.74
C GLN A 37 30.99 -33.92 -55.80
N ARG A 38 30.52 -33.53 -57.00
CA ARG A 38 29.45 -32.53 -57.13
C ARG A 38 28.16 -32.98 -56.47
N LYS A 39 27.78 -34.26 -56.60
CA LYS A 39 26.60 -34.81 -55.92
C LYS A 39 26.75 -34.75 -54.40
N GLN A 40 27.94 -35.05 -53.88
CA GLN A 40 28.22 -35.00 -52.44
C GLN A 40 28.18 -33.56 -51.91
N GLU A 41 28.81 -32.59 -52.59
CA GLU A 41 28.76 -31.17 -52.18
C GLU A 41 27.32 -30.61 -52.19
N VAL A 42 26.51 -30.98 -53.19
CA VAL A 42 25.10 -30.58 -53.25
C VAL A 42 24.30 -31.21 -52.11
N ALA A 43 24.56 -32.49 -51.78
CA ALA A 43 23.91 -33.16 -50.65
C ALA A 43 24.29 -32.52 -49.30
N GLU A 44 25.58 -32.21 -49.09
CA GLU A 44 26.07 -31.55 -47.88
C GLU A 44 25.49 -30.14 -47.74
N ARG A 45 25.43 -29.35 -48.82
CA ARG A 45 24.75 -28.04 -48.82
C ARG A 45 23.26 -28.17 -48.49
N GLY A 46 22.58 -29.16 -49.07
CA GLY A 46 21.17 -29.43 -48.78
C GLY A 46 20.93 -29.75 -47.31
N GLN A 47 21.78 -30.58 -46.70
CA GLN A 47 21.71 -30.90 -45.27
C GLN A 47 21.99 -29.68 -44.38
N GLN A 48 22.98 -28.84 -44.75
CA GLN A 48 23.28 -27.61 -44.01
C GLN A 48 22.13 -26.59 -44.08
N GLU A 49 21.50 -26.42 -45.24
CA GLU A 49 20.34 -25.55 -45.38
C GLU A 49 19.14 -26.08 -44.60
N GLU A 50 18.89 -27.38 -44.62
CA GLU A 50 17.81 -27.99 -43.84
C GLU A 50 18.05 -27.84 -42.33
N GLN A 51 19.29 -28.06 -41.88
CA GLN A 51 19.68 -27.86 -40.48
C GLN A 51 19.50 -26.40 -40.06
N ARG A 52 19.91 -25.43 -40.88
CA ARG A 52 19.69 -23.99 -40.63
C ARG A 52 18.20 -23.65 -40.55
N ARG A 53 17.37 -24.20 -41.44
CA ARG A 53 15.92 -23.98 -41.40
C ARG A 53 15.31 -24.52 -40.10
N ARG A 54 15.72 -25.71 -39.66
CA ARG A 54 15.26 -26.31 -38.39
C ARG A 54 15.69 -25.46 -37.19
N GLU A 55 16.93 -24.98 -37.18
CA GLU A 55 17.44 -24.11 -36.11
C GLU A 55 16.71 -22.75 -36.07
N GLU A 56 16.46 -22.13 -37.22
CA GLU A 56 15.70 -20.88 -37.31
C GLU A 56 14.24 -21.08 -36.87
N GLU A 57 13.61 -22.18 -37.28
CA GLU A 57 12.25 -22.51 -36.84
C GLU A 57 12.19 -22.75 -35.32
N GLN A 58 13.16 -23.47 -34.76
CA GLN A 58 13.24 -23.69 -33.33
C GLN A 58 13.43 -22.37 -32.56
N ARG A 59 14.33 -21.48 -33.01
CA ARG A 59 14.50 -20.15 -32.40
C ARG A 59 13.21 -19.33 -32.44
N ARG A 60 12.49 -19.34 -33.57
CA ARG A 60 11.20 -18.64 -33.69
C ARG A 60 10.16 -19.18 -32.70
N ARG A 61 10.09 -20.51 -32.54
CA ARG A 61 9.18 -21.14 -31.57
C ARG A 61 9.55 -20.77 -30.12
N GLU A 62 10.83 -20.78 -29.77
CA GLU A 62 11.31 -20.39 -28.44
C GLU A 62 11.07 -18.90 -28.14
N GLU A 63 11.23 -18.03 -29.14
CA GLU A 63 10.94 -16.60 -28.99
C GLU A 63 9.44 -16.34 -28.87
N GLU A 64 8.62 -17.02 -29.66
CA GLU A 64 7.17 -16.93 -29.56
C GLU A 64 6.66 -17.46 -28.22
N GLN A 65 7.20 -18.57 -27.73
CA GLN A 65 6.86 -19.11 -26.41
C GLN A 65 7.22 -18.12 -25.30
N ARG A 66 8.43 -17.55 -25.32
CA ARG A 66 8.83 -16.50 -24.36
C ARG A 66 7.90 -15.29 -24.41
N ARG A 67 7.48 -14.87 -25.60
CA ARG A 67 6.53 -13.76 -25.76
C ARG A 67 5.15 -14.10 -25.17
N ARG A 68 4.67 -15.32 -25.38
CA ARG A 68 3.40 -15.80 -24.80
C ARG A 68 3.48 -15.87 -23.28
N GLU A 69 4.53 -16.47 -22.73
CA GLU A 69 4.76 -16.56 -21.29
C GLU A 69 4.82 -15.16 -20.64
N LEU A 70 5.53 -14.21 -21.28
CA LEU A 70 5.57 -12.82 -20.80
C LEU A 70 4.18 -12.16 -20.85
N ALA A 71 3.43 -12.36 -21.95
CA ALA A 71 2.08 -11.83 -22.08
C ALA A 71 1.12 -12.41 -21.04
N GLU A 72 1.22 -13.70 -20.74
CA GLU A 72 0.43 -14.38 -19.69
C GLU A 72 0.78 -13.85 -18.30
N GLN A 73 2.06 -13.64 -17.99
CA GLN A 73 2.48 -13.02 -16.72
C GLN A 73 1.97 -11.59 -16.56
N VAL A 74 2.04 -10.78 -17.62
CA VAL A 74 1.49 -9.41 -17.62
C VAL A 74 -0.02 -9.46 -17.43
N ALA A 75 -0.73 -10.34 -18.15
CA ALA A 75 -2.18 -10.49 -18.00
C ALA A 75 -2.56 -10.93 -16.58
N ALA A 76 -1.85 -11.90 -16.00
CA ALA A 76 -2.11 -12.40 -14.64
C ALA A 76 -1.96 -11.30 -13.57
N THR A 77 -0.99 -10.40 -13.73
CA THR A 77 -0.76 -9.29 -12.78
C THR A 77 -1.69 -8.08 -13.00
N ALA A 78 -2.35 -7.99 -14.17
CA ALA A 78 -3.29 -6.93 -14.51
C ALA A 78 -4.71 -7.17 -13.98
N VAL A 79 -5.05 -8.41 -13.62
CA VAL A 79 -6.34 -8.77 -13.01
C VAL A 79 -6.42 -8.26 -11.58
N ASN A 80 -7.63 -7.93 -11.14
CA ASN A 80 -7.95 -7.57 -9.76
C ASN A 80 -7.50 -8.66 -8.76
N GLN A 81 -7.27 -8.25 -7.53
CA GLN A 81 -6.80 -9.11 -6.44
C GLN A 81 -7.95 -9.53 -5.52
N THR A 82 -7.78 -10.66 -4.83
CA THR A 82 -8.55 -11.01 -3.63
C THR A 82 -8.12 -10.14 -2.44
N LEU A 83 -8.92 -10.05 -1.38
CA LEU A 83 -8.59 -9.22 -0.21
C LEU A 83 -7.23 -9.59 0.40
N ALA A 84 -6.93 -10.88 0.55
CA ALA A 84 -5.66 -11.33 1.13
C ALA A 84 -4.46 -10.83 0.30
N ASN A 85 -4.48 -11.06 -1.01
CA ASN A 85 -3.40 -10.63 -1.91
C ASN A 85 -3.28 -9.10 -1.97
N PHE A 86 -4.41 -8.40 -1.90
CA PHE A 86 -4.45 -6.95 -1.87
C PHE A 86 -3.81 -6.39 -0.60
N LEU A 87 -4.19 -6.89 0.59
CA LEU A 87 -3.60 -6.46 1.87
C LEU A 87 -2.10 -6.76 1.94
N GLU A 88 -1.66 -7.89 1.39
CA GLU A 88 -0.23 -8.19 1.23
C GLU A 88 0.49 -7.15 0.39
N SER A 89 -0.10 -6.79 -0.76
CA SER A 89 0.47 -5.78 -1.66
C SER A 89 0.51 -4.41 -1.00
N CYS A 90 -0.53 -4.03 -0.27
CA CYS A 90 -0.57 -2.82 0.54
C CYS A 90 0.53 -2.78 1.58
N HIS A 91 0.68 -3.86 2.34
CA HIS A 91 1.71 -3.94 3.36
C HIS A 91 3.13 -3.90 2.75
N ALA A 92 3.34 -4.56 1.61
CA ALA A 92 4.63 -4.56 0.91
C ALA A 92 5.09 -3.15 0.54
N PHE A 93 4.24 -2.30 -0.03
CA PHE A 93 4.64 -0.94 -0.35
C PHE A 93 4.65 -0.01 0.88
N CYS A 94 3.79 -0.21 1.89
CA CYS A 94 3.86 0.54 3.15
C CYS A 94 5.20 0.32 3.88
N LYS A 95 5.83 -0.85 3.71
CA LYS A 95 7.18 -1.13 4.25
C LYS A 95 8.27 -0.22 3.66
N LYS A 96 8.09 0.31 2.43
CA LYS A 96 9.04 1.21 1.78
C LYS A 96 8.98 2.65 2.30
N ILE A 97 7.92 3.04 2.99
CA ILE A 97 7.80 4.37 3.61
C ILE A 97 8.95 4.56 4.61
N ARG A 98 9.69 5.66 4.48
CA ARG A 98 10.85 5.96 5.32
C ARG A 98 11.04 7.47 5.48
N PRO A 99 11.56 7.95 6.62
CA PRO A 99 11.95 9.35 6.77
C PRO A 99 13.13 9.70 5.84
N VAL A 100 13.23 10.98 5.46
CA VAL A 100 14.47 11.56 4.93
C VAL A 100 15.54 11.52 6.02
N THR A 101 16.71 10.99 5.70
CA THR A 101 17.81 10.82 6.67
C THR A 101 18.69 12.05 6.82
N ASP A 102 18.69 12.96 5.83
CA ASP A 102 19.51 14.18 5.85
C ASP A 102 18.82 15.31 6.66
N PRO A 103 19.39 15.75 7.80
CA PRO A 103 18.81 16.83 8.62
C PRO A 103 18.75 18.19 7.92
N SER A 104 19.47 18.39 6.82
CA SER A 104 19.40 19.63 6.03
C SER A 104 18.17 19.69 5.12
N SER A 105 17.58 18.53 4.83
CA SER A 105 16.47 18.34 3.88
C SER A 105 15.11 18.18 4.57
N VAL A 106 15.05 18.20 5.90
CA VAL A 106 13.80 18.05 6.67
C VAL A 106 13.25 19.40 7.13
N THR A 107 11.92 19.49 7.22
CA THR A 107 11.26 20.68 7.77
C THR A 107 11.67 20.93 9.22
N ARG A 108 12.09 22.16 9.51
CA ARG A 108 12.45 22.63 10.86
C ARG A 108 11.27 23.35 11.49
N GLY A 109 10.85 22.92 12.66
CA GLY A 109 9.77 23.55 13.42
C GLY A 109 9.44 22.74 14.67
N SER A 110 8.96 23.41 15.73
CA SER A 110 8.48 22.74 16.94
C SER A 110 7.25 21.89 16.63
N THR A 111 7.17 20.69 17.20
CA THR A 111 6.11 19.70 16.90
C THR A 111 4.72 20.26 17.17
N THR A 112 4.50 20.95 18.29
CA THR A 112 3.25 21.65 18.64
C THR A 112 3.43 22.54 19.87
N ASP A 113 2.78 23.70 19.91
CA ASP A 113 2.51 24.43 21.16
C ASP A 113 1.08 24.13 21.66
N PRO A 114 0.92 23.43 22.80
CA PRO A 114 -0.40 23.14 23.37
C PRO A 114 -0.99 24.32 24.17
N ALA A 115 -0.25 25.43 24.35
CA ALA A 115 -0.73 26.57 25.12
C ALA A 115 -2.10 27.05 24.63
N SER A 116 -2.99 27.41 25.56
CA SER A 116 -4.37 27.88 25.32
C SER A 116 -5.38 26.87 24.73
N ARG A 117 -5.01 25.59 24.63
CA ARG A 117 -5.91 24.51 24.16
C ARG A 117 -6.64 23.82 25.31
N LEU A 118 -7.79 23.22 24.99
CA LEU A 118 -8.44 22.26 25.88
C LEU A 118 -7.61 20.98 25.91
N PHE A 119 -7.29 20.48 27.10
CA PHE A 119 -6.51 19.27 27.28
C PHE A 119 -7.31 18.24 28.11
N PRO A 120 -7.09 16.94 27.90
CA PRO A 120 -7.74 15.90 28.69
C PRO A 120 -7.15 15.84 30.10
N GLN A 121 -7.95 15.54 31.11
CA GLN A 121 -7.45 15.28 32.47
C GLN A 121 -6.61 14.00 32.51
N THR A 122 -6.94 13.01 31.66
CA THR A 122 -6.27 11.72 31.63
C THR A 122 -6.06 11.24 30.19
N ILE A 123 -4.84 10.81 29.88
CA ILE A 123 -4.46 10.13 28.65
C ILE A 123 -4.14 8.69 29.05
N ALA A 124 -5.06 7.75 28.80
CA ALA A 124 -4.99 6.39 29.33
C ALA A 124 -4.83 5.33 28.22
N PRO A 125 -4.17 4.19 28.47
CA PRO A 125 -4.13 3.08 27.53
C PRO A 125 -5.54 2.57 27.19
N TRP A 126 -5.73 2.19 25.93
CA TRP A 126 -6.97 1.63 25.42
C TRP A 126 -6.92 0.10 25.45
N GLU A 127 -7.20 -0.47 26.62
CA GLU A 127 -7.03 -1.90 26.90
C GLU A 127 -7.82 -2.83 25.95
N ASP A 128 -9.06 -2.47 25.58
CA ASP A 128 -9.91 -3.30 24.71
C ASP A 128 -9.78 -2.98 23.21
N PHE A 129 -8.80 -2.14 22.80
CA PHE A 129 -8.62 -1.75 21.40
C PHE A 129 -8.42 -2.94 20.45
N GLY A 130 -7.51 -3.86 20.81
CA GLY A 130 -7.20 -5.03 19.98
C GLY A 130 -8.42 -5.94 19.78
N GLU A 131 -9.21 -6.14 20.84
CA GLU A 131 -10.45 -6.92 20.76
C GLU A 131 -11.47 -6.25 19.83
N ARG A 132 -11.62 -4.93 19.90
CA ARG A 132 -12.53 -4.18 19.02
C ARG A 132 -12.11 -4.26 17.55
N GLN A 133 -10.81 -4.18 17.27
CA GLN A 133 -10.30 -4.40 15.92
C GLN A 133 -10.62 -5.82 15.45
N GLN A 134 -10.34 -6.84 16.27
CA GLN A 134 -10.61 -8.24 15.94
C GLN A 134 -12.08 -8.51 15.63
N ARG A 135 -13.01 -7.95 16.43
CA ARG A 135 -14.46 -8.11 16.20
C ARG A 135 -14.87 -7.63 14.80
N THR A 136 -14.20 -6.62 14.25
CA THR A 136 -14.46 -6.18 12.87
C THR A 136 -13.98 -7.22 11.86
N TRP A 137 -12.77 -7.75 12.05
CA TRP A 137 -12.23 -8.79 11.18
C TRP A 137 -13.01 -10.09 11.22
N THR A 138 -13.49 -10.51 12.39
CA THR A 138 -14.39 -11.67 12.53
C THR A 138 -15.72 -11.47 11.79
N ARG A 139 -16.23 -10.24 11.68
CA ARG A 139 -17.42 -9.96 10.86
C ARG A 139 -17.10 -10.07 9.37
N LEU A 140 -15.95 -9.55 8.95
CA LEU A 140 -15.50 -9.59 7.56
C LEU A 140 -15.13 -11.00 7.09
N SER A 141 -14.61 -11.85 7.97
CA SER A 141 -14.25 -13.24 7.64
C SER A 141 -15.46 -14.10 7.31
N ASN A 142 -16.66 -13.72 7.79
CA ASN A 142 -17.90 -14.40 7.44
C ASN A 142 -18.43 -14.03 6.04
N ILE A 143 -17.72 -13.17 5.30
CA ILE A 143 -18.11 -12.71 3.98
C ILE A 143 -17.19 -13.33 2.93
N ASP A 144 -17.60 -14.46 2.36
CA ASP A 144 -16.79 -15.27 1.43
C ASP A 144 -16.33 -14.47 0.20
N GLU A 145 -17.20 -13.63 -0.35
CA GLU A 145 -16.96 -12.90 -1.58
C GLU A 145 -15.78 -11.93 -1.46
N LEU A 146 -15.54 -11.32 -0.30
CA LEU A 146 -14.41 -10.42 -0.09
C LEU A 146 -13.07 -11.16 -0.15
N TRP A 147 -13.04 -12.40 0.33
CA TRP A 147 -11.80 -13.18 0.41
C TRP A 147 -11.51 -13.98 -0.86
N HIS A 148 -12.56 -14.39 -1.57
CA HIS A 148 -12.43 -15.31 -2.70
C HIS A 148 -12.73 -14.68 -4.07
N THR A 149 -13.31 -13.48 -4.11
CA THR A 149 -13.53 -12.74 -5.37
C THR A 149 -12.47 -11.67 -5.61
N ALA A 150 -12.03 -11.55 -6.86
CA ALA A 150 -11.08 -10.53 -7.32
C ALA A 150 -11.72 -9.13 -7.41
N LEU A 151 -11.94 -8.49 -6.26
CA LEU A 151 -12.64 -7.20 -6.16
C LEU A 151 -11.72 -5.99 -6.03
N TYR A 152 -10.45 -6.20 -5.70
CA TYR A 152 -9.52 -5.15 -5.29
C TYR A 152 -8.54 -4.79 -6.42
N PRO A 153 -7.89 -3.61 -6.37
CA PRO A 153 -6.91 -3.20 -7.38
C PRO A 153 -5.88 -4.29 -7.70
N SER A 154 -5.40 -4.29 -8.94
CA SER A 154 -4.44 -5.27 -9.44
C SER A 154 -3.04 -5.08 -8.86
N ILE A 155 -2.19 -6.12 -8.99
CA ILE A 155 -0.78 -6.06 -8.57
C ILE A 155 -0.06 -4.91 -9.29
N VAL A 156 -0.33 -4.71 -10.59
CA VAL A 156 0.25 -3.60 -11.37
C VAL A 156 -0.16 -2.23 -10.79
N ALA A 157 -1.42 -2.08 -10.38
CA ALA A 157 -1.88 -0.84 -9.77
C ALA A 157 -1.18 -0.58 -8.42
N CYS A 158 -1.01 -1.62 -7.59
CA CYS A 158 -0.26 -1.52 -6.34
C CYS A 158 1.23 -1.19 -6.56
N LYS A 159 1.86 -1.81 -7.57
CA LYS A 159 3.26 -1.51 -7.96
C LYS A 159 3.44 -0.07 -8.43
N SER A 160 2.49 0.47 -9.19
CA SER A 160 2.55 1.88 -9.61
C SER A 160 2.52 2.85 -8.41
N ILE A 161 1.78 2.51 -7.35
CA ILE A 161 1.81 3.27 -6.09
C ILE A 161 3.17 3.11 -5.43
N GLU A 162 3.68 1.88 -5.36
CA GLU A 162 4.98 1.53 -4.78
C GLU A 162 6.14 2.31 -5.42
N ASP A 163 6.12 2.47 -6.73
CA ASP A 163 7.12 3.23 -7.49
C ASP A 163 7.05 4.75 -7.25
N SER A 164 5.93 5.23 -6.67
CA SER A 164 5.69 6.64 -6.35
C SER A 164 5.98 6.98 -4.88
N ILE A 165 6.54 6.05 -4.10
CA ILE A 165 6.84 6.27 -2.68
C ILE A 165 8.22 6.91 -2.52
N ASP A 166 8.22 8.21 -2.22
CA ASP A 166 9.40 8.98 -1.85
C ASP A 166 9.62 9.03 -0.32
N PRO A 167 10.85 9.32 0.15
CA PRO A 167 11.11 9.55 1.57
C PRO A 167 10.35 10.77 2.14
N ILE A 168 9.91 10.69 3.40
CA ILE A 168 9.15 11.75 4.07
C ILE A 168 10.08 12.82 4.64
N GLY A 169 10.01 14.05 4.14
CA GLY A 169 10.74 15.22 4.70
C GLY A 169 9.84 16.20 5.46
N SER A 170 8.53 16.07 5.34
CA SER A 170 7.53 16.99 5.89
C SER A 170 6.19 16.32 6.21
N GLU A 171 5.34 17.00 6.98
CA GLU A 171 3.95 16.61 7.18
C GLU A 171 3.13 16.59 5.88
N ASP A 172 3.45 17.45 4.90
CA ASP A 172 2.78 17.48 3.61
C ASP A 172 3.13 16.25 2.75
N ASP A 173 4.40 15.84 2.73
CA ASP A 173 4.84 14.60 2.08
C ASP A 173 4.14 13.39 2.72
N LEU A 174 4.09 13.37 4.06
CA LEU A 174 3.41 12.32 4.80
C LEU A 174 1.92 12.27 4.43
N ARG A 175 1.22 13.41 4.43
CA ARG A 175 -0.19 13.48 4.06
C ARG A 175 -0.43 12.98 2.63
N PHE A 176 0.43 13.34 1.69
CA PHE A 176 0.36 12.85 0.31
C PHE A 176 0.52 11.34 0.24
N LEU A 177 1.53 10.78 0.90
CA LEU A 177 1.76 9.34 0.92
C LEU A 177 0.62 8.58 1.61
N GLN A 178 0.08 9.10 2.71
CA GLN A 178 -1.05 8.48 3.42
C GLN A 178 -2.30 8.41 2.55
N ARG A 179 -2.58 9.46 1.77
CA ARG A 179 -3.66 9.45 0.75
C ARG A 179 -3.50 8.33 -0.25
N LEU A 180 -2.28 8.13 -0.77
CA LEU A 180 -2.01 7.12 -1.79
C LEU A 180 -1.99 5.70 -1.25
N THR A 181 -1.33 5.51 -0.10
CA THR A 181 -0.95 4.18 0.40
C THR A 181 -1.97 3.57 1.34
N VAL A 182 -2.69 4.39 2.11
CA VAL A 182 -3.63 3.89 3.13
C VAL A 182 -5.06 4.31 2.80
N GLU A 183 -5.31 5.61 2.70
CA GLU A 183 -6.67 6.14 2.56
C GLU A 183 -7.34 5.69 1.26
N LYS A 184 -6.62 5.74 0.13
CA LYS A 184 -7.11 5.21 -1.15
C LYS A 184 -7.43 3.72 -1.04
N MET A 185 -6.56 2.92 -0.41
CA MET A 185 -6.76 1.47 -0.30
C MET A 185 -7.97 1.14 0.58
N VAL A 186 -8.13 1.85 1.70
CA VAL A 186 -9.32 1.78 2.56
C VAL A 186 -10.59 2.17 1.79
N LYS A 187 -10.52 3.19 0.93
CA LYS A 187 -11.63 3.59 0.07
C LYS A 187 -11.99 2.52 -0.96
N GLU A 188 -11.01 1.82 -1.54
CA GLU A 188 -11.27 0.67 -2.42
C GLU A 188 -11.96 -0.47 -1.66
N MET A 189 -11.53 -0.76 -0.42
CA MET A 189 -12.21 -1.75 0.43
C MET A 189 -13.66 -1.37 0.73
N HIS A 190 -13.91 -0.11 1.09
CA HIS A 190 -15.26 0.37 1.34
C HIS A 190 -16.11 0.36 0.06
N THR A 191 -15.53 0.66 -1.09
CA THR A 191 -16.22 0.62 -2.39
C THR A 191 -16.61 -0.80 -2.76
N ALA A 192 -15.73 -1.79 -2.52
CA ALA A 192 -16.03 -3.20 -2.69
C ALA A 192 -17.20 -3.63 -1.80
N LEU A 193 -17.23 -3.21 -0.53
CA LEU A 193 -18.35 -3.49 0.37
C LEU A 193 -19.67 -2.86 -0.09
N VAL A 194 -19.65 -1.58 -0.50
CA VAL A 194 -20.85 -0.86 -0.96
C VAL A 194 -21.44 -1.50 -2.22
N ARG A 195 -20.61 -1.90 -3.18
CA ARG A 195 -21.09 -2.60 -4.39
C ARG A 195 -21.74 -3.93 -4.06
N ASN A 196 -21.30 -4.56 -2.98
CA ASN A 196 -21.79 -5.82 -2.47
C ASN A 196 -22.67 -5.62 -1.22
N HIS A 197 -23.52 -4.59 -1.22
CA HIS A 197 -24.34 -4.20 -0.06
C HIS A 197 -25.28 -5.29 0.46
N GLU A 198 -25.69 -6.25 -0.38
CA GLU A 198 -26.48 -7.42 0.04
C GLU A 198 -25.70 -8.32 1.03
N ILE A 199 -24.37 -8.24 1.00
CA ILE A 199 -23.47 -9.14 1.71
C ILE A 199 -23.17 -8.66 3.14
N ALA A 200 -23.33 -7.35 3.41
CA ALA A 200 -23.05 -6.78 4.73
C ALA A 200 -23.77 -5.46 5.06
N PRO A 201 -25.11 -5.44 5.16
CA PRO A 201 -25.86 -4.22 5.45
C PRO A 201 -25.49 -3.55 6.77
N GLY A 202 -24.98 -4.31 7.76
CA GLY A 202 -24.53 -3.81 9.06
C GLY A 202 -23.12 -3.22 9.12
N LEU A 203 -22.31 -3.34 8.04
CA LEU A 203 -20.95 -2.78 7.94
C LEU A 203 -20.89 -1.49 7.10
N LEU A 204 -22.02 -1.10 6.52
CA LEU A 204 -22.14 0.10 5.70
C LEU A 204 -23.00 1.09 6.46
N GLY A 205 -22.40 2.12 7.06
CA GLY A 205 -23.16 3.20 7.67
C GLY A 205 -23.86 4.05 6.61
N HIS A 206 -24.89 3.53 5.93
CA HIS A 206 -25.76 4.20 4.93
C HIS A 206 -25.14 5.43 4.22
N GLY A 207 -23.99 5.26 3.58
CA GLY A 207 -23.24 6.36 2.98
C GLY A 207 -21.87 5.97 2.45
N GLN A 208 -21.18 6.93 1.84
CA GLN A 208 -19.84 6.78 1.28
C GLN A 208 -18.81 7.39 2.24
N VAL A 209 -17.76 6.62 2.54
CA VAL A 209 -16.61 7.13 3.29
C VAL A 209 -15.63 7.84 2.35
N SER A 210 -15.19 9.04 2.72
CA SER A 210 -14.10 9.76 2.06
C SER A 210 -13.16 10.40 3.06
N PHE A 211 -11.99 10.84 2.56
CA PHE A 211 -10.99 11.52 3.36
C PHE A 211 -10.85 12.96 2.87
N GLU A 212 -11.18 13.92 3.74
CA GLU A 212 -11.40 15.31 3.36
C GLU A 212 -10.59 16.28 4.22
N ASN A 213 -10.14 17.35 3.59
CA ASN A 213 -9.60 18.49 4.32
C ASN A 213 -10.72 19.20 5.10
N PRO A 214 -10.42 19.83 6.26
CA PRO A 214 -11.41 20.59 7.03
C PRO A 214 -12.11 21.75 6.30
N ALA A 215 -11.58 22.18 5.15
CA ALA A 215 -12.20 23.21 4.31
C ALA A 215 -13.27 22.62 3.37
N SER A 216 -13.12 21.36 2.95
CA SER A 216 -13.93 20.74 1.89
C SER A 216 -15.38 20.48 2.30
N PHE A 217 -15.67 20.29 3.59
CA PHE A 217 -17.00 19.92 4.07
C PHE A 217 -17.66 20.95 5.00
N ARG A 218 -17.14 22.20 5.05
CA ARG A 218 -17.74 23.27 5.88
C ARG A 218 -19.14 23.67 5.44
N GLY A 219 -19.50 23.43 4.17
CA GLY A 219 -20.81 23.76 3.60
C GLY A 219 -21.88 22.67 3.79
N ALA A 220 -21.49 21.46 4.19
CA ALA A 220 -22.45 20.45 4.62
C ALA A 220 -22.85 20.77 6.07
N GLU A 221 -24.15 20.82 6.38
CA GLU A 221 -24.65 21.18 7.70
C GLU A 221 -24.06 20.25 8.78
N MET A 222 -22.97 20.68 9.43
CA MET A 222 -22.46 20.06 10.63
C MET A 222 -23.45 20.36 11.75
N SER A 223 -24.34 19.42 12.05
CA SER A 223 -25.18 19.47 13.24
C SER A 223 -24.28 19.34 14.48
N THR A 224 -23.69 20.45 14.92
CA THR A 224 -22.77 20.49 16.06
C THR A 224 -23.50 20.13 17.36
N LEU A 225 -22.89 19.24 18.14
CA LEU A 225 -23.37 18.73 19.42
C LEU A 225 -22.65 19.48 20.54
N SER A 226 -23.05 20.73 20.77
CA SER A 226 -22.27 21.70 21.55
C SER A 226 -22.42 21.60 23.09
N ASP A 227 -23.36 20.82 23.63
CA ASP A 227 -23.80 21.07 25.03
C ASP A 227 -23.20 20.14 26.09
N THR A 228 -22.79 18.91 25.75
CA THR A 228 -22.13 17.99 26.70
C THR A 228 -20.61 18.19 26.73
N MET A 229 -19.98 18.39 25.56
CA MET A 229 -18.54 18.64 25.45
C MET A 229 -18.14 20.10 25.70
N GLY A 230 -19.09 21.04 25.66
CA GLY A 230 -18.86 22.46 25.98
C GLY A 230 -18.63 22.75 27.47
N LYS A 231 -18.88 21.80 28.37
CA LYS A 231 -18.70 21.99 29.83
C LYS A 231 -17.24 22.02 30.30
N LEU A 232 -16.30 21.63 29.43
CA LEU A 232 -14.85 21.75 29.66
C LEU A 232 -14.28 23.12 29.27
N ALA A 233 -15.06 23.99 28.62
CA ALA A 233 -14.60 25.31 28.20
C ALA A 233 -14.45 26.25 29.40
N ILE A 234 -13.26 26.32 30.00
CA ILE A 234 -12.89 27.41 30.91
C ILE A 234 -12.94 28.71 30.10
N ARG A 235 -13.89 29.57 30.46
CA ARG A 235 -14.12 30.88 29.84
C ARG A 235 -13.02 31.86 30.30
N GLY A 236 -11.83 31.73 29.72
CA GLY A 236 -10.75 32.71 29.89
C GLY A 236 -11.03 33.98 29.08
N LYS A 237 -11.18 35.13 29.76
CA LYS A 237 -11.09 36.45 29.13
C LYS A 237 -9.60 36.73 28.86
N GLY A 238 -9.17 36.65 27.60
CA GLY A 238 -7.84 37.09 27.18
C GLY A 238 -7.52 36.69 25.74
N ASP A 239 -7.33 37.72 24.90
CA ASP A 239 -6.85 37.75 23.51
C ASP A 239 -7.33 36.69 22.49
N GLN A 240 -8.06 37.20 21.49
CA GLN A 240 -8.36 36.51 20.23
C GLN A 240 -7.10 36.43 19.35
N GLN A 241 -6.13 35.59 19.72
CA GLN A 241 -5.25 35.03 18.70
C GLN A 241 -6.02 33.94 17.94
N PRO A 242 -5.92 33.87 16.60
CA PRO A 242 -6.53 32.80 15.84
C PRO A 242 -5.87 31.48 16.25
N ARG A 243 -6.55 30.72 17.11
CA ARG A 243 -6.19 29.35 17.44
C ARG A 243 -5.93 28.61 16.12
N ASN A 244 -4.76 28.03 15.93
CA ASN A 244 -4.52 27.10 14.82
C ASN A 244 -5.35 25.82 15.06
N MET A 245 -6.65 25.90 14.72
CA MET A 245 -7.75 24.94 14.98
C MET A 245 -7.97 23.99 13.80
N ARG A 246 -6.93 23.34 13.26
CA ARG A 246 -7.13 22.43 12.13
C ARG A 246 -6.38 21.14 12.39
N ALA A 247 -7.11 20.02 12.46
CA ALA A 247 -6.50 18.74 12.11
C ALA A 247 -6.13 18.79 10.62
N ASP A 248 -5.17 17.97 10.24
CA ASP A 248 -4.71 17.92 8.85
C ASP A 248 -5.78 17.34 7.94
N GLN A 249 -6.56 16.37 8.44
CA GLN A 249 -7.57 15.69 7.64
C GLN A 249 -8.69 15.05 8.48
N PHE A 250 -9.76 14.66 7.81
CA PHE A 250 -10.84 13.85 8.39
C PHE A 250 -11.19 12.67 7.52
N CYS A 251 -11.64 11.60 8.17
CA CYS A 251 -12.53 10.63 7.54
C CYS A 251 -13.97 11.10 7.72
N VAL A 252 -14.74 11.17 6.64
CA VAL A 252 -16.10 11.72 6.59
C VAL A 252 -17.04 10.69 5.96
N LEU A 253 -18.21 10.53 6.55
CA LEU A 253 -19.32 9.77 5.98
C LEU A 253 -20.26 10.73 5.24
N TRP A 254 -20.41 10.55 3.94
CA TRP A 254 -21.37 11.25 3.09
C TRP A 254 -22.64 10.44 2.90
N ARG A 255 -23.79 11.04 3.21
CA ARG A 255 -25.10 10.44 2.99
C ARG A 255 -25.67 10.85 1.63
N ALA A 256 -26.66 10.09 1.16
CA ALA A 256 -27.32 10.33 -0.12
C ALA A 256 -28.05 11.70 -0.19
N ASP A 257 -28.43 12.26 0.96
CA ASP A 257 -29.05 13.58 1.07
C ASP A 257 -28.02 14.74 1.01
N GLY A 258 -26.74 14.44 0.84
CA GLY A 258 -25.65 15.42 0.83
C GLY A 258 -25.16 15.83 2.22
N SER A 259 -25.77 15.32 3.30
CA SER A 259 -25.26 15.54 4.66
C SER A 259 -23.95 14.79 4.89
N ALA A 260 -23.08 15.38 5.71
CA ALA A 260 -21.77 14.84 6.03
C ALA A 260 -21.62 14.68 7.54
N ARG A 261 -21.08 13.53 7.97
CA ARG A 261 -20.73 13.26 9.36
C ARG A 261 -19.21 13.01 9.46
N PRO A 262 -18.45 13.84 10.19
CA PRO A 262 -17.05 13.52 10.48
C PRO A 262 -16.98 12.29 11.39
N LEU A 263 -16.18 11.29 11.00
CA LEU A 263 -16.01 10.04 11.73
C LEU A 263 -14.72 10.05 12.57
N ILE A 264 -13.63 10.46 11.94
CA ILE A 264 -12.28 10.40 12.53
C ILE A 264 -11.54 11.68 12.20
N ALA A 265 -10.90 12.29 13.20
CA ALA A 265 -9.95 13.37 13.02
C ALA A 265 -8.52 12.82 12.88
N ILE A 266 -7.76 13.32 11.92
CA ILE A 266 -6.43 12.79 11.57
C ILE A 266 -5.39 13.89 11.68
N GLU A 267 -4.35 13.63 12.47
CA GLU A 267 -3.18 14.50 12.62
C GLU A 267 -1.95 13.79 12.04
N TYR A 268 -1.20 14.48 11.18
CA TYR A 268 0.06 13.99 10.64
C TYR A 268 1.23 14.66 11.35
N LYS A 269 2.19 13.85 11.81
CA LYS A 269 3.46 14.34 12.34
C LYS A 269 4.59 13.71 11.55
N ALA A 270 5.49 14.53 11.02
CA ALA A 270 6.62 13.99 10.28
C ALA A 270 7.45 13.06 11.19
N PRO A 271 7.94 11.90 10.69
CA PRO A 271 8.61 10.90 11.53
C PRO A 271 9.87 11.41 12.24
N HIS A 272 10.53 12.46 11.73
CA HIS A 272 11.66 13.12 12.41
C HIS A 272 11.26 14.09 13.53
N LYS A 273 9.97 14.45 13.64
CA LYS A 273 9.41 15.32 14.70
C LYS A 273 8.70 14.53 15.80
N LEU A 274 8.40 13.26 15.55
CA LEU A 274 7.81 12.32 16.48
C LEU A 274 8.23 10.90 16.09
N THR A 275 9.30 10.43 16.71
CA THR A 275 9.93 9.14 16.40
C THR A 275 9.20 7.97 17.09
N ILE A 276 9.39 6.75 16.58
CA ILE A 276 8.86 5.53 17.23
C ILE A 276 9.36 5.40 18.68
N GLU A 277 10.63 5.74 18.94
CA GLU A 277 11.22 5.64 20.29
C GLU A 277 10.56 6.62 21.25
N GLU A 278 10.32 7.86 20.82
CA GLU A 278 9.61 8.86 21.62
C GLU A 278 8.16 8.45 21.88
N ILE A 279 7.46 7.89 20.88
CA ILE A 279 6.08 7.38 21.03
C ILE A 279 6.06 6.24 22.07
N CYS A 280 6.89 5.21 21.86
CA CYS A 280 6.95 4.05 22.74
C CYS A 280 7.37 4.43 24.16
N THR A 281 8.25 5.42 24.34
CA THR A 281 8.71 5.89 25.65
C THR A 281 7.70 6.81 26.33
N GLY A 282 7.09 7.72 25.59
CA GLY A 282 6.13 8.69 26.12
C GLY A 282 4.81 8.04 26.54
N LEU A 283 4.38 6.98 25.84
CA LEU A 283 3.09 6.31 26.03
C LEU A 283 3.21 4.93 26.71
N GLN A 284 4.26 4.68 27.50
CA GLN A 284 4.40 3.43 28.27
C GLN A 284 3.31 3.24 29.33
N SER A 285 2.73 4.34 29.81
CA SER A 285 1.73 4.35 30.87
C SER A 285 0.83 5.58 30.73
N GLU A 286 -0.24 5.60 31.53
CA GLU A 286 -1.13 6.76 31.66
C GLU A 286 -0.36 8.06 31.92
N ILE A 287 -0.83 9.15 31.31
CA ILE A 287 -0.37 10.51 31.58
C ILE A 287 -1.53 11.32 32.14
N GLN A 288 -1.32 11.97 33.28
CA GLN A 288 -2.20 13.01 33.80
C GLN A 288 -1.55 14.37 33.55
N PRO A 289 -1.92 15.15 32.51
CA PRO A 289 -1.16 16.32 32.10
C PRO A 289 -0.91 17.35 33.20
N GLU A 290 -1.91 17.63 34.06
CA GLU A 290 -1.75 18.57 35.19
C GLU A 290 -0.72 18.11 36.22
N ARG A 291 -0.70 16.81 36.51
CA ARG A 291 0.20 16.23 37.52
C ARG A 291 1.60 15.99 36.95
N ASP A 292 1.67 15.39 35.77
CA ASP A 292 2.87 14.77 35.23
C ASP A 292 3.67 15.67 34.28
N VAL A 293 3.07 16.74 33.75
CA VAL A 293 3.67 17.51 32.64
C VAL A 293 3.63 19.02 32.90
N ILE A 294 2.47 19.57 33.24
CA ILE A 294 2.27 21.02 33.34
C ILE A 294 3.01 21.56 34.58
N GLY A 295 3.84 22.58 34.39
CA GLY A 295 4.58 23.22 35.49
C GLY A 295 5.75 22.40 36.04
N GLN A 296 6.04 21.23 35.46
CA GLN A 296 7.18 20.40 35.84
C GLN A 296 8.45 20.86 35.10
N ASP A 297 9.56 21.00 35.84
CA ASP A 297 10.88 21.38 35.32
C ASP A 297 11.84 20.19 35.35
N GLU A 298 11.46 19.12 34.65
CA GLU A 298 12.29 17.94 34.46
C GLU A 298 12.85 17.90 33.03
N ASN A 299 14.06 17.36 32.87
CA ASN A 299 14.75 17.29 31.57
C ASN A 299 15.20 15.86 31.22
N GLY A 300 14.72 14.84 31.94
CA GLY A 300 14.98 13.44 31.62
C GLY A 300 14.31 13.03 30.32
N PHE A 301 14.95 12.16 29.54
CA PHE A 301 14.43 11.72 28.23
C PHE A 301 12.99 11.18 28.30
N VAL A 302 12.68 10.36 29.31
CA VAL A 302 11.32 9.82 29.52
C VAL A 302 10.31 10.94 29.75
N PHE A 303 10.64 11.92 30.61
CA PHE A 303 9.78 13.07 30.85
C PHE A 303 9.58 13.91 29.58
N LEU A 304 10.65 14.16 28.82
CA LEU A 304 10.57 14.89 27.55
C LEU A 304 9.65 14.19 26.54
N CYS A 305 9.73 12.85 26.43
CA CYS A 305 8.83 12.06 25.59
C CYS A 305 7.38 12.16 26.09
N ARG A 306 7.13 12.01 27.40
CA ARG A 306 5.79 12.16 27.99
C ARG A 306 5.20 13.53 27.72
N ARG A 307 6.00 14.59 27.90
CA ARG A 307 5.61 15.97 27.62
C ARG A 307 5.29 16.20 26.14
N LEU A 308 6.12 15.67 25.24
CA LEU A 308 5.88 15.72 23.80
C LEU A 308 4.57 15.03 23.42
N LEU A 309 4.35 13.80 23.89
CA LEU A 309 3.17 13.02 23.54
C LEU A 309 1.90 13.61 24.16
N ALA A 310 1.96 14.14 25.38
CA ALA A 310 0.86 14.88 25.99
C ALA A 310 0.48 16.12 25.14
N ALA A 311 1.46 16.86 24.64
CA ALA A 311 1.22 18.03 23.78
C ALA A 311 0.58 17.66 22.43
N VAL A 312 1.10 16.62 21.77
CA VAL A 312 0.59 16.16 20.47
C VAL A 312 -0.83 15.58 20.60
N ILE A 313 -1.09 14.75 21.62
CA ILE A 313 -2.43 14.21 21.88
C ILE A 313 -3.40 15.33 22.24
N THR A 314 -2.98 16.29 23.07
CA THR A 314 -3.80 17.47 23.41
C THR A 314 -4.20 18.26 22.17
N GLN A 315 -3.30 18.37 21.17
CA GLN A 315 -3.62 19.05 19.91
C GLN A 315 -4.82 18.42 19.20
N LEU A 316 -4.77 17.11 18.98
CA LEU A 316 -5.83 16.37 18.29
C LEU A 316 -7.09 16.28 19.17
N PHE A 317 -6.94 16.04 20.47
CA PHE A 317 -8.03 16.01 21.44
C PHE A 317 -8.85 17.30 21.44
N SER A 318 -8.20 18.47 21.57
CA SER A 318 -8.88 19.77 21.55
C SER A 318 -9.74 19.93 20.30
N TYR A 319 -9.25 19.40 19.18
CA TYR A 319 -9.96 19.48 17.91
C TYR A 319 -11.11 18.49 17.79
N MET A 320 -10.93 17.26 18.29
CA MET A 320 -11.97 16.25 18.40
C MET A 320 -13.14 16.76 19.24
N ILE A 321 -12.88 17.47 20.34
CA ILE A 321 -13.88 18.16 21.14
C ILE A 321 -14.60 19.25 20.33
N ASP A 322 -13.84 20.16 19.70
CA ASP A 322 -14.41 21.28 18.91
C ASP A 322 -15.29 20.81 17.74
N LYS A 323 -15.05 19.60 17.22
CA LYS A 323 -15.75 19.01 16.07
C LYS A 323 -16.70 17.89 16.44
N CYS A 324 -16.86 17.62 17.73
CA CYS A 324 -17.73 16.57 18.26
C CYS A 324 -17.44 15.18 17.66
N VAL A 325 -16.16 14.87 17.47
CA VAL A 325 -15.68 13.59 16.92
C VAL A 325 -15.08 12.76 18.04
N ARG A 326 -15.51 11.50 18.19
CA ARG A 326 -15.03 10.60 19.25
C ARG A 326 -13.73 9.89 18.91
N TYR A 327 -13.48 9.68 17.62
CA TYR A 327 -12.35 8.90 17.13
C TYR A 327 -11.32 9.80 16.45
N GLY A 328 -10.05 9.51 16.67
CA GLY A 328 -8.96 10.21 16.03
C GLY A 328 -7.74 9.32 15.89
N TYR A 329 -6.79 9.68 15.05
CA TYR A 329 -5.45 9.11 15.16
C TYR A 329 -4.37 10.11 14.76
N ILE A 330 -3.20 9.95 15.37
CA ILE A 330 -1.97 10.61 14.95
C ILE A 330 -1.16 9.60 14.13
N CYS A 331 -0.68 9.99 12.96
CA CYS A 331 0.11 9.13 12.08
C CYS A 331 1.47 9.77 11.78
N THR A 332 2.53 8.94 11.83
CA THR A 332 3.90 9.32 11.44
C THR A 332 4.37 8.66 10.16
N GLY A 333 3.49 7.89 9.50
CA GLY A 333 3.82 7.00 8.39
C GLY A 333 4.39 5.66 8.85
N GLU A 334 5.08 5.64 9.99
CA GLU A 334 5.64 4.42 10.58
C GLU A 334 4.83 3.90 11.77
N ALA A 335 4.20 4.79 12.53
CA ALA A 335 3.37 4.47 13.69
C ALA A 335 2.02 5.21 13.64
N TYR A 336 1.02 4.61 14.30
CA TYR A 336 -0.33 5.13 14.48
C TYR A 336 -0.65 5.18 15.96
N ILE A 337 -1.14 6.32 16.44
CA ILE A 337 -1.67 6.48 17.80
C ILE A 337 -3.18 6.68 17.65
N PHE A 338 -3.95 5.60 17.82
CA PHE A 338 -5.41 5.63 17.76
C PHE A 338 -5.98 6.19 19.05
N LEU A 339 -6.90 7.14 18.94
CA LEU A 339 -7.53 7.85 20.06
C LEU A 339 -9.04 7.62 20.08
N ARG A 340 -9.60 7.45 21.28
CA ARG A 340 -11.05 7.48 21.51
C ARG A 340 -11.41 8.30 22.75
N ILE A 341 -12.33 9.22 22.56
CA ILE A 341 -12.98 9.96 23.64
C ILE A 341 -14.28 9.22 23.99
N PRO A 342 -14.44 8.72 25.23
CA PRO A 342 -15.68 8.08 25.68
C PRO A 342 -16.77 9.15 25.92
N ASP A 343 -17.91 8.75 26.48
CA ASP A 343 -19.00 9.71 26.80
C ASP A 343 -18.55 10.80 27.78
N ASP A 344 -17.62 10.48 28.68
CA ASP A 344 -16.95 11.46 29.53
C ASP A 344 -15.70 12.02 28.83
N PRO A 345 -15.71 13.28 28.37
CA PRO A 345 -14.60 13.88 27.64
C PRO A 345 -13.40 14.27 28.52
N THR A 346 -13.37 13.92 29.82
CA THR A 346 -12.18 14.16 30.67
C THR A 346 -11.01 13.24 30.30
N THR A 347 -11.30 12.08 29.72
CA THR A 347 -10.30 11.06 29.38
C THR A 347 -10.22 10.88 27.87
N VAL A 348 -9.01 10.65 27.37
CA VAL A 348 -8.79 10.12 26.02
C VAL A 348 -8.03 8.81 26.13
N TYR A 349 -8.58 7.77 25.53
CA TYR A 349 -7.93 6.47 25.42
C TYR A 349 -6.99 6.45 24.22
N PHE A 350 -5.82 5.83 24.34
CA PHE A 350 -4.87 5.68 23.25
C PHE A 350 -4.45 4.21 23.02
N SER A 351 -4.21 3.84 21.76
CA SER A 351 -3.50 2.60 21.41
C SER A 351 -2.43 2.90 20.36
N VAL A 352 -1.26 2.27 20.49
CA VAL A 352 -0.13 2.48 19.58
C VAL A 352 0.04 1.24 18.70
N ASN A 353 0.05 1.46 17.39
CA ASN A 353 0.35 0.43 16.40
C ASN A 353 1.56 0.84 15.57
N ILE A 354 2.44 -0.13 15.31
CA ILE A 354 3.60 0.02 14.42
C ILE A 354 3.46 -1.07 13.36
N PRO A 355 2.76 -0.83 12.24
CA PRO A 355 2.36 -1.88 11.31
C PRO A 355 3.51 -2.74 10.78
N LYS A 356 4.72 -2.18 10.61
CA LYS A 356 5.91 -2.96 10.20
C LYS A 356 6.36 -3.97 11.26
N LYS A 357 6.16 -3.69 12.55
CA LYS A 357 6.47 -4.59 13.66
C LYS A 357 5.29 -5.51 13.95
N ASP A 358 4.08 -4.96 14.02
CA ASP A 358 2.87 -5.69 14.41
C ASP A 358 2.54 -6.81 13.42
N TYR A 359 2.83 -6.61 12.13
CA TYR A 359 2.65 -7.61 11.08
C TYR A 359 3.49 -8.88 11.31
N GLU A 360 4.66 -8.76 11.95
CA GLU A 360 5.58 -9.89 12.16
C GLU A 360 5.27 -10.66 13.46
N VAL A 361 4.30 -10.20 14.27
CA VAL A 361 4.00 -10.79 15.59
C VAL A 361 3.33 -12.15 15.46
N ASP A 362 2.40 -12.30 14.53
CA ASP A 362 1.63 -13.52 14.34
C ASP A 362 1.28 -13.71 12.87
N ALA A 363 1.71 -14.85 12.30
CA ALA A 363 1.54 -15.15 10.89
C ALA A 363 0.08 -15.36 10.49
N GLU A 364 -0.78 -15.84 11.40
CA GLU A 364 -2.18 -16.11 11.13
C GLU A 364 -3.00 -14.81 11.03
N SER A 365 -2.80 -13.88 11.97
CA SER A 365 -3.50 -12.59 12.01
C SER A 365 -2.74 -11.42 11.34
N ARG A 366 -1.57 -11.65 10.73
CA ARG A 366 -0.71 -10.56 10.19
C ARG A 366 -1.42 -9.60 9.25
N LEU A 367 -2.32 -10.11 8.41
CA LEU A 367 -3.06 -9.30 7.44
C LEU A 367 -4.00 -8.30 8.13
N GLU A 368 -4.50 -8.64 9.32
CA GLU A 368 -5.38 -7.77 10.11
C GLU A 368 -4.59 -6.63 10.78
N ARG A 369 -3.26 -6.77 10.89
CA ARG A 369 -2.34 -5.82 11.56
C ARG A 369 -1.65 -4.84 10.61
N THR A 370 -1.93 -4.92 9.30
CA THR A 370 -1.41 -3.94 8.34
C THR A 370 -1.98 -2.53 8.60
N ALA A 371 -1.32 -1.49 8.09
CA ALA A 371 -1.79 -0.11 8.23
C ALA A 371 -3.20 0.08 7.65
N VAL A 372 -3.42 -0.43 6.43
CA VAL A 372 -4.73 -0.40 5.74
C VAL A 372 -5.78 -1.12 6.58
N SER A 373 -5.46 -2.30 7.09
CA SER A 373 -6.37 -3.10 7.90
C SER A 373 -6.76 -2.41 9.20
N GLN A 374 -5.80 -1.86 9.93
CA GLN A 374 -6.06 -1.19 11.20
C GLN A 374 -6.91 0.08 11.00
N VAL A 375 -6.62 0.89 9.97
CA VAL A 375 -7.43 2.08 9.65
C VAL A 375 -8.83 1.68 9.18
N PHE A 376 -8.95 0.65 8.35
CA PHE A 376 -10.25 0.15 7.89
C PHE A 376 -11.12 -0.29 9.07
N ALA A 377 -10.59 -1.14 9.95
CA ALA A 377 -11.34 -1.62 11.10
C ALA A 377 -11.67 -0.51 12.10
N PHE A 378 -10.79 0.48 12.25
CA PHE A 378 -11.03 1.67 13.07
C PHE A 378 -12.20 2.53 12.53
N ILE A 379 -12.31 2.68 11.21
CA ILE A 379 -13.46 3.35 10.57
C ILE A 379 -14.75 2.58 10.85
N GLN A 380 -14.73 1.25 10.77
CA GLN A 380 -15.91 0.43 11.06
C GLN A 380 -16.39 0.58 12.50
N GLN A 381 -15.47 0.74 13.46
CA GLN A 381 -15.83 1.08 14.84
C GLN A 381 -16.52 2.44 14.93
N ALA A 382 -15.97 3.48 14.28
CA ALA A 382 -16.54 4.83 14.28
C ALA A 382 -17.90 4.91 13.52
N LEU A 383 -18.13 4.02 12.56
CA LEU A 383 -19.40 3.87 11.86
C LEU A 383 -20.47 3.20 12.73
N SER A 384 -20.07 2.24 13.55
CA SER A 384 -20.96 1.44 14.42
C SER A 384 -21.42 2.17 15.68
N GLU A 385 -20.75 3.27 16.07
CA GLU A 385 -21.18 4.10 17.18
C GLU A 385 -22.11 5.23 16.70
N ASP A 386 -23.24 5.37 17.39
CA ASP A 386 -24.13 6.51 17.20
C ASP A 386 -23.42 7.83 17.52
N PRO A 387 -23.74 8.92 16.79
CA PRO A 387 -23.26 10.24 17.18
C PRO A 387 -23.76 10.58 18.59
N PRO A 388 -22.99 11.34 19.40
CA PRO A 388 -23.40 11.69 20.75
C PRO A 388 -24.82 12.30 20.79
N VAL A 389 -25.72 11.77 21.63
CA VAL A 389 -27.11 12.25 21.69
C VAL A 389 -27.19 13.60 22.43
N LYS A 390 -27.99 14.55 21.91
CA LYS A 390 -28.37 15.78 22.62
C LYS A 390 -29.33 15.43 23.76
N HIS A 391 -28.89 15.44 25.01
CA HIS A 391 -29.83 15.57 26.12
C HIS A 391 -30.33 17.02 26.20
N GLY A 392 -31.42 17.29 25.46
CA GLY A 392 -32.20 18.50 25.64
C GLY A 392 -32.80 18.51 27.04
N LEU A 393 -32.47 19.53 27.82
CA LEU A 393 -33.19 19.89 29.03
C LEU A 393 -34.65 20.21 28.65
N THR A 394 -35.53 19.22 28.71
CA THR A 394 -36.95 19.49 28.88
C THR A 394 -37.11 20.15 30.24
N THR A 395 -37.18 21.47 30.25
CA THR A 395 -37.65 22.25 31.39
C THR A 395 -39.08 21.81 31.69
N ARG A 396 -39.25 20.95 32.69
CA ARG A 396 -40.54 20.81 33.35
C ARG A 396 -40.85 22.16 33.97
N LYS A 397 -41.84 22.87 33.43
CA LYS A 397 -42.49 23.96 34.16
C LYS A 397 -43.10 23.37 35.43
N PRO A 398 -42.82 23.92 36.62
CA PRO A 398 -43.58 23.57 37.81
C PRO A 398 -45.01 24.12 37.64
N GLY A 399 -45.99 23.23 37.76
CA GLY A 399 -47.39 23.60 37.99
C GLY A 399 -47.63 23.89 39.47
#